data_AF-W1X7I4-F1
#
_entry.id   AF-W1X7I4-F1
#
_cell.length_a   1.000
_cell.length_b   1.000
_cell.length_c   1.000
_cell.angle_alpha   90.00
_cell.angle_beta   90.00
_cell.angle_gamma   90.00
#
_symmetry.space_group_name_H-M   'P 1'
#
loop_
_entity.id
_entity.type
_entity.pdbx_description
1 polymer ?
#
loop_
_entity_poly.entity_id
_entity_poly.type
_entity_poly.pdbx_seq_one_letter_code
_entity_poly.pdbx_strand_id
1 'polypeptide(L)'
;FDLDELNLIVQRALQLQSMKKEIRHLHQALSTSWQWGHILTNSPAMMDICKDTAKIALSQASVLISGESGTGKELIARAIHYNSRRAKGPFIKVNCAALPESLLESELFGHEKGAFTGAQTLRQGLFERANEG
;
A
#
# COMPACT_ATOMS: atom_id res chain seq x y z
N PHE A 1 0.66 -10.13 45.16
CA PHE A 1 1.04 -10.70 43.87
C PHE A 1 -0.05 -10.38 42.85
N ASP A 2 0.35 -9.58 41.86
CA ASP A 2 -0.08 -9.58 40.46
C ASP A 2 -1.51 -9.26 40.03
N LEU A 3 -2.46 -8.86 40.88
CA LEU A 3 -3.79 -8.48 40.37
C LEU A 3 -3.76 -7.22 39.47
N ASP A 4 -2.95 -6.23 39.82
CA ASP A 4 -2.77 -5.01 39.01
C ASP A 4 -1.93 -5.26 37.76
N GLU A 5 -0.91 -6.11 37.86
CA GLU A 5 -0.08 -6.50 36.73
C GLU A 5 -0.86 -7.36 35.72
N LEU A 6 -1.70 -8.29 36.22
CA LEU A 6 -2.60 -9.08 35.40
C LEU A 6 -3.65 -8.20 34.70
N ASN A 7 -4.23 -7.22 35.39
CA ASN A 7 -5.15 -6.26 34.79
C ASN A 7 -4.49 -5.43 33.68
N LEU A 8 -3.24 -4.99 33.88
CA LEU A 8 -2.51 -4.23 32.87
C LEU A 8 -2.22 -5.07 31.62
N ILE A 9 -1.83 -6.33 31.79
CA ILE A 9 -1.58 -7.25 30.68
C ILE A 9 -2.88 -7.54 29.91
N VAL A 10 -3.99 -7.79 30.61
CA VAL A 10 -5.30 -8.02 30.00
C VAL A 10 -5.78 -6.80 29.21
N GLN A 11 -5.64 -5.58 29.76
CA GLN A 11 -5.97 -4.35 29.03
C GLN A 11 -5.15 -4.16 27.76
N ARG A 12 -3.82 -4.39 27.83
CA ARG A 12 -2.95 -4.32 26.66
C ARG A 12 -3.30 -5.35 25.60
N ALA A 13 -3.62 -6.58 26.02
CA ALA A 13 -4.04 -7.64 25.11
C ALA A 13 -5.35 -7.29 24.39
N LEU A 14 -6.33 -6.75 25.12
CA LEU A 14 -7.60 -6.29 24.56
C LEU A 14 -7.42 -5.11 23.58
N GLN A 15 -6.57 -4.14 23.90
CA GLN A 15 -6.22 -3.04 22.98
C GLN A 15 -5.54 -3.55 21.70
N LEU A 16 -4.56 -4.46 21.83
CA LEU A 16 -3.92 -5.07 20.67
C LEU A 16 -4.94 -5.84 19.81
N GLN A 17 -5.88 -6.53 20.43
CA GLN A 17 -6.91 -7.26 19.73
C GLN A 17 -7.88 -6.31 18.99
N SER A 18 -8.29 -5.20 19.61
CA SER A 18 -9.17 -4.21 18.97
C SER A 18 -8.48 -3.53 17.79
N MET A 19 -7.22 -3.08 17.97
CA MET A 19 -6.41 -2.49 16.90
C MET A 19 -6.21 -3.48 15.73
N LYS A 20 -5.88 -4.74 16.01
CA LYS A 20 -5.77 -5.79 14.98
C LYS A 20 -7.08 -6.08 14.27
N LYS A 21 -8.22 -5.92 14.94
CA LYS A 21 -9.55 -6.13 14.35
C LYS A 21 -9.93 -4.95 13.44
N GLU A 22 -9.61 -3.73 13.84
CA GLU A 22 -9.83 -2.52 13.06
C GLU A 22 -8.95 -2.49 11.80
N ILE A 23 -7.65 -2.79 11.92
CA ILE A 23 -6.75 -2.93 10.77
C ILE A 23 -7.28 -3.97 9.79
N ARG A 24 -7.72 -5.13 10.29
CA ARG A 24 -8.34 -6.16 9.43
C ARG A 24 -9.61 -5.67 8.76
N HIS A 25 -10.48 -4.96 9.48
CA HIS A 25 -11.72 -4.44 8.92
C HIS A 25 -11.48 -3.36 7.86
N LEU A 26 -10.53 -2.45 8.10
CA LEU A 26 -10.11 -1.42 7.14
C LEU A 26 -9.47 -2.05 5.89
N HIS A 27 -8.58 -3.02 6.08
CA HIS A 27 -8.01 -3.79 4.97
C HIS A 27 -9.09 -4.56 4.21
N GLN A 28 -10.05 -5.15 4.92
CA GLN A 28 -11.13 -5.89 4.29
C GLN A 28 -11.99 -4.96 3.43
N ALA A 29 -12.46 -3.81 3.97
CA ALA A 29 -13.21 -2.81 3.21
C ALA A 29 -12.45 -2.27 1.97
N LEU A 30 -11.13 -2.15 2.08
CA LEU A 30 -10.24 -1.80 0.96
C LEU A 30 -9.96 -2.96 0.00
N SER A 31 -10.22 -4.21 0.37
CA SER A 31 -9.94 -5.40 -0.47
C SER A 31 -11.19 -5.96 -1.15
N THR A 32 -12.36 -5.92 -0.50
CA THR A 32 -13.64 -6.31 -1.12
C THR A 32 -14.06 -5.37 -2.25
N SER A 33 -13.43 -4.19 -2.35
CA SER A 33 -13.69 -3.19 -3.39
C SER A 33 -12.74 -3.25 -4.59
N TRP A 34 -11.85 -4.25 -4.72
CA TRP A 34 -10.83 -4.25 -5.79
C TRP A 34 -10.65 -5.59 -6.53
N GLN A 35 -11.69 -6.43 -6.56
CA GLN A 35 -11.72 -7.63 -7.42
C GLN A 35 -12.23 -7.27 -8.82
N TRP A 36 -11.38 -6.96 -9.81
CA TRP A 36 -11.63 -6.76 -11.27
C TRP A 36 -12.82 -5.85 -11.71
N GLY A 37 -13.76 -5.49 -10.84
CA GLY A 37 -15.08 -4.96 -11.17
C GLY A 37 -15.15 -3.44 -11.23
N HIS A 38 -14.01 -2.73 -11.19
CA HIS A 38 -13.98 -1.27 -11.16
C HIS A 38 -13.39 -0.61 -12.40
N ILE A 39 -12.91 -1.38 -13.39
CA ILE A 39 -12.57 -0.82 -14.71
C ILE A 39 -13.76 -1.02 -15.64
N LEU A 40 -14.66 -0.03 -15.67
CA LEU A 40 -15.77 0.01 -16.60
C LEU A 40 -15.31 0.61 -17.92
N THR A 41 -15.37 -0.16 -19.01
CA THR A 41 -15.01 0.34 -20.34
C THR A 41 -15.73 -0.41 -21.45
N ASN A 42 -16.17 0.33 -22.45
CA ASN A 42 -16.68 -0.20 -23.72
C ASN A 42 -15.71 0.05 -24.88
N SER A 43 -14.51 0.58 -24.60
CA SER A 43 -13.50 0.86 -25.62
C SER A 43 -12.69 -0.41 -25.93
N PRO A 44 -12.59 -0.83 -27.20
CA PRO A 44 -11.76 -1.98 -27.58
C PRO A 44 -10.29 -1.81 -27.16
N ALA A 45 -9.73 -0.61 -27.31
CA ALA A 45 -8.36 -0.32 -26.91
C ALA A 45 -8.13 -0.49 -25.40
N MET A 46 -9.11 -0.09 -24.58
CA MET A 46 -9.03 -0.32 -23.13
C MET A 46 -9.23 -1.79 -22.76
N MET A 47 -10.04 -2.54 -23.52
CA MET A 47 -10.14 -3.99 -23.33
C MET A 47 -8.81 -4.68 -23.60
N ASP A 48 -8.06 -4.25 -24.61
CA ASP A 48 -6.72 -4.79 -24.89
C ASP A 48 -5.73 -4.44 -23.77
N ILE A 49 -5.76 -3.21 -23.25
CA ILE A 49 -4.99 -2.83 -22.05
C ILE A 49 -5.35 -3.73 -20.86
N CYS A 50 -6.62 -4.04 -20.62
CA CYS A 50 -7.03 -4.96 -19.56
C CYS A 50 -6.48 -6.38 -19.76
N LYS A 51 -6.43 -6.88 -21.01
CA LYS A 51 -5.83 -8.18 -21.31
C LYS A 51 -4.32 -8.18 -21.04
N ASP A 52 -3.62 -7.12 -21.45
CA ASP A 52 -2.19 -7.00 -21.20
C ASP A 52 -1.88 -6.84 -19.72
N THR A 53 -2.71 -6.09 -18.98
CA THR A 53 -2.66 -5.98 -17.53
C THR A 53 -2.72 -7.35 -16.87
N ALA A 54 -3.62 -8.23 -17.31
CA ALA A 54 -3.74 -9.59 -16.78
C ALA A 54 -2.48 -10.44 -17.01
N LYS A 55 -1.82 -10.29 -18.17
CA LYS A 55 -0.54 -10.97 -18.46
C LYS A 55 0.60 -10.41 -17.60
N ILE A 56 0.69 -9.08 -17.53
CA ILE A 56 1.74 -8.36 -16.79
C ILE A 56 1.65 -8.64 -15.29
N ALA A 57 0.45 -8.81 -14.74
CA ALA A 57 0.25 -9.12 -13.32
C ALA A 57 0.99 -10.39 -12.86
N LEU A 58 1.22 -11.35 -13.76
CA LEU A 58 1.97 -12.58 -13.46
C LEU A 58 3.49 -12.38 -13.46
N SER A 59 3.97 -11.25 -13.98
CA SER A 59 5.39 -10.88 -14.06
C SER A 59 5.92 -10.33 -12.72
N GLN A 60 7.25 -10.27 -12.59
CA GLN A 60 7.95 -9.56 -11.50
C GLN A 60 8.66 -8.29 -12.00
N ALA A 61 8.52 -7.96 -13.28
CA ALA A 61 9.13 -6.77 -13.87
C ALA A 61 8.46 -5.48 -13.39
N SER A 62 9.24 -4.40 -13.30
CA SER A 62 8.72 -3.04 -13.09
C SER A 62 7.89 -2.59 -14.29
N VAL A 63 6.78 -1.89 -14.03
CA VAL A 63 5.81 -1.47 -15.06
C VAL A 63 5.69 0.05 -15.06
N LEU A 64 5.81 0.66 -16.23
CA LEU A 64 5.52 2.07 -16.46
C LEU A 64 4.11 2.22 -17.03
N ILE A 65 3.26 3.01 -16.39
CA ILE A 65 1.91 3.33 -16.87
C ILE A 65 1.87 4.80 -17.24
N SER A 66 1.74 5.10 -18.52
CA SER A 66 1.69 6.45 -19.07
C SER A 66 0.31 6.80 -19.60
N GLY A 67 -0.01 8.09 -19.62
CA GLY A 67 -1.28 8.62 -20.10
C GLY A 67 -1.63 9.94 -19.45
N GLU A 68 -2.61 10.64 -19.98
CA GLU A 68 -3.06 11.94 -19.48
C GLU A 68 -3.61 11.86 -18.05
N SER A 69 -3.69 13.00 -17.36
CA SER A 69 -4.30 13.05 -16.04
C SER A 69 -5.75 12.59 -16.09
N GLY A 70 -6.21 11.83 -15.09
CA GLY A 70 -7.60 11.34 -15.02
C GLY A 70 -7.92 10.11 -15.88
N THR A 71 -7.01 9.57 -16.68
CA THR A 71 -7.24 8.39 -17.55
C THR A 71 -7.28 7.03 -16.84
N GLY A 72 -7.26 7.01 -15.49
CA GLY A 72 -7.38 5.76 -14.73
C GLY A 72 -6.09 4.97 -14.55
N LYS A 73 -4.91 5.58 -14.71
CA LYS A 73 -3.59 4.93 -14.48
C LYS A 73 -3.48 4.21 -13.13
N GLU A 74 -4.04 4.81 -12.07
CA GLU A 74 -4.06 4.19 -10.73
C GLU A 74 -4.93 2.92 -10.69
N LEU A 75 -6.01 2.86 -11.47
CA LEU A 75 -6.85 1.68 -11.58
C LEU A 75 -6.08 0.53 -12.23
N ILE A 76 -5.31 0.82 -13.27
CA ILE A 76 -4.43 -0.17 -13.92
C ILE A 76 -3.35 -0.66 -12.94
N ALA A 77 -2.66 0.23 -12.23
CA ALA A 77 -1.65 -0.15 -11.24
C ALA A 77 -2.21 -1.09 -10.15
N ARG A 78 -3.40 -0.77 -9.64
CA ARG A 78 -4.12 -1.62 -8.68
C ARG A 78 -4.52 -2.96 -9.28
N ALA A 79 -5.01 -2.96 -10.52
CA ALA A 79 -5.36 -4.19 -11.22
C ALA A 79 -4.13 -5.09 -11.45
N ILE A 80 -2.95 -4.54 -11.68
CA ILE A 80 -1.70 -5.33 -11.73
C ILE A 80 -1.43 -5.95 -10.35
N HIS A 81 -1.43 -5.14 -9.28
CA HIS A 81 -1.10 -5.60 -7.93
C HIS A 81 -2.01 -6.73 -7.44
N TYR A 82 -3.32 -6.50 -7.45
CA TYR A 82 -4.31 -7.43 -6.89
C TYR A 82 -4.48 -8.71 -7.72
N ASN A 83 -3.88 -8.76 -8.92
CA ASN A 83 -3.85 -9.96 -9.76
C ASN A 83 -2.48 -10.62 -9.86
N SER A 84 -1.51 -10.06 -9.14
CA SER A 84 -0.18 -10.63 -9.06
C SER A 84 -0.07 -11.68 -7.96
N ARG A 85 1.07 -12.36 -7.93
CA ARG A 85 1.46 -13.24 -6.81
C ARG A 85 1.58 -12.49 -5.47
N ARG A 86 1.66 -11.16 -5.52
CA ARG A 86 1.83 -10.28 -4.35
C ARG A 86 0.52 -9.61 -3.91
N ALA A 87 -0.63 -10.05 -4.43
CA ALA A 87 -1.95 -9.46 -4.15
C ALA A 87 -2.33 -9.37 -2.66
N LYS A 88 -1.73 -10.22 -1.81
CA LYS A 88 -1.95 -10.21 -0.35
C LYS A 88 -1.03 -9.21 0.39
N GLY A 89 0.00 -8.70 -0.29
CA GLY A 89 0.93 -7.73 0.23
C GLY A 89 0.42 -6.27 0.14
N PRO A 90 1.09 -5.34 0.83
CA PRO A 90 0.70 -3.94 0.97
C PRO A 90 0.89 -3.06 -0.29
N PHE A 91 -0.19 -2.74 -1.01
CA PHE A 91 -0.13 -1.77 -2.10
C PHE A 91 0.00 -0.31 -1.62
N ILE A 92 1.23 0.22 -1.63
CA ILE A 92 1.52 1.61 -1.24
C ILE A 92 1.55 2.53 -2.47
N LYS A 93 0.69 3.56 -2.45
CA LYS A 93 0.64 4.60 -3.47
C LYS A 93 1.42 5.83 -3.02
N VAL A 94 2.23 6.38 -3.91
CA VAL A 94 2.99 7.61 -3.66
C VAL A 94 2.70 8.60 -4.79
N ASN A 95 2.23 9.79 -4.44
CA ASN A 95 2.11 10.90 -5.36
C ASN A 95 3.32 11.81 -5.23
N CYS A 96 4.34 11.60 -6.07
CA CYS A 96 5.58 12.37 -6.01
C CYS A 96 5.38 13.87 -6.28
N ALA A 97 4.32 14.27 -6.99
CA ALA A 97 4.02 15.68 -7.25
C ALA A 97 3.49 16.43 -6.02
N ALA A 98 3.01 15.70 -5.00
CA ALA A 98 2.47 16.29 -3.77
C ALA A 98 3.51 16.35 -2.63
N LEU A 99 4.71 15.78 -2.82
CA LEU A 99 5.75 15.69 -1.81
C LEU A 99 6.87 16.70 -2.12
N PRO A 100 7.31 17.51 -1.13
CA PRO A 100 8.51 18.33 -1.27
C PRO A 100 9.74 17.44 -1.53
N GLU A 101 10.61 17.85 -2.46
CA GLU A 101 11.80 17.09 -2.85
C GLU A 101 12.71 16.78 -1.66
N SER A 102 12.83 17.73 -0.72
CA SER A 102 13.61 17.58 0.52
C SER A 102 13.09 16.51 1.48
N LEU A 103 11.83 16.10 1.35
CA LEU A 103 11.21 15.06 2.17
C LEU A 103 11.04 13.75 1.40
N LEU A 104 11.13 13.77 0.07
CA LEU A 104 10.85 12.62 -0.78
C LEU A 104 11.75 11.43 -0.45
N GLU A 105 13.05 11.66 -0.32
CA GLU A 105 14.03 10.61 -0.01
C GLU A 105 13.77 10.00 1.38
N SER A 106 13.55 10.85 2.39
CA SER A 106 13.26 10.44 3.76
C SER A 106 11.94 9.67 3.89
N GLU A 107 10.92 9.99 3.09
CA GLU A 107 9.68 9.22 3.07
C GLU A 107 9.85 7.88 2.32
N LEU A 108 10.53 7.87 1.17
CA LEU A 108 10.72 6.65 0.37
C LEU A 108 11.60 5.61 1.08
N PHE A 109 12.74 6.05 1.60
CA PHE A 109 13.77 5.18 2.16
C PHE A 109 13.76 5.14 3.69
N GLY A 110 13.12 6.10 4.34
CA GLY A 110 13.17 6.24 5.79
C GLY A 110 14.43 6.95 6.25
N HIS A 111 14.60 7.04 7.57
CA HIS A 111 15.81 7.57 8.18
C HIS A 111 16.05 7.00 9.58
N GLU A 112 17.33 6.93 9.92
CA GLU A 112 17.80 6.66 11.27
C GLU A 112 17.75 7.92 12.14
N LYS A 113 17.70 7.73 13.46
CA LYS A 113 17.79 8.85 14.41
C LYS A 113 19.12 9.58 14.23
N GLY A 114 19.06 10.89 14.02
CA GLY A 114 20.25 11.73 13.83
C GLY A 114 20.77 11.83 12.39
N ALA A 115 20.07 11.26 11.39
CA ALA A 115 20.48 11.36 9.98
C ALA A 115 20.51 12.79 9.44
N PHE A 116 19.70 13.71 9.99
CA PHE A 116 19.70 15.14 9.67
C PHE A 116 19.22 15.97 10.88
N THR A 117 19.41 17.30 10.83
CA THR A 117 18.91 18.23 11.85
C THR A 117 17.38 18.19 11.91
N GLY A 118 16.83 17.54 12.94
CA GLY A 118 15.39 17.30 13.10
C GLY A 118 14.98 15.82 13.11
N ALA A 119 15.87 14.89 12.77
CA ALA A 119 15.64 13.44 12.82
C ALA A 119 15.65 12.91 14.28
N GLN A 120 14.60 13.21 15.04
CA GLN A 120 14.51 12.86 16.47
C GLN A 120 14.21 11.37 16.72
N THR A 121 13.56 10.71 15.76
CA THR A 121 13.12 9.31 15.84
C THR A 121 13.48 8.56 14.57
N LEU A 122 13.63 7.24 14.68
CA LEU A 122 13.70 6.36 13.51
C LEU A 122 12.37 6.35 12.77
N ARG A 123 12.41 6.31 11.44
CA ARG A 123 11.23 6.20 10.58
C ARG A 123 11.48 5.20 9.44
N GLN A 124 10.63 4.18 9.37
CA GLN A 124 10.65 3.21 8.27
C GLN A 124 10.17 3.84 6.96
N GLY A 125 10.86 3.53 5.87
CA GLY A 125 10.56 4.04 4.54
C GLY A 125 9.33 3.40 3.90
N LEU A 126 8.77 4.05 2.89
CA LEU A 126 7.64 3.52 2.12
C LEU A 126 8.01 2.23 1.37
N PHE A 127 9.26 2.07 0.91
CA PHE A 127 9.70 0.81 0.29
C PHE A 127 9.70 -0.35 1.29
N GLU A 128 10.17 -0.12 2.50
CA GLU A 128 10.17 -1.13 3.56
C GLU A 128 8.74 -1.51 3.96
N ARG A 129 7.85 -0.51 4.04
CA ARG A 129 6.42 -0.74 4.31
C ARG A 129 5.70 -1.46 3.18
N ALA A 130 6.21 -1.39 1.95
CA ALA A 130 5.68 -2.08 0.76
C ALA A 130 6.28 -3.50 0.58
N ASN A 131 7.06 -3.99 1.54
CA ASN A 131 7.73 -5.28 1.41
C ASN A 131 6.73 -6.44 1.24
N GLU A 132 7.13 -7.46 0.46
CA GLU A 132 6.33 -8.63 0.06
C GLU A 132 5.09 -8.34 -0.79
N GLY A 133 4.87 -7.09 -1.20
CA GLY A 133 3.92 -6.78 -2.25
C GLY A 133 3.60 -5.32 -2.41
#